data_AF-A0A2D4KSE9-F1
#
_entry.id   AF-A0A2D4KSE9-F1
#
_cell.length_a   1.000
_cell.length_b   1.000
_cell.length_c   1.000
_cell.angle_alpha   90.00
_cell.angle_beta   90.00
_cell.angle_gamma   90.00
#
_symmetry.space_group_name_H-M   'P 1'
#
loop_
_entity.id
_entity.type
_entity.pdbx_description
1 polymer ?
#
loop_
_entity_poly.entity_id
_entity_poly.type
_entity_poly.pdbx_seq_one_letter_code
_entity_poly.pdbx_strand_id
1 'polypeptide(L)'
;MLKSSSSAKTISFPVVDYDPVQCYLEELREAFSDFALFFYDKYGGDVIGVLWKPSAFEPQPFKVSNIKGRMVSKVSSQPTVVPNVEAILEDFKILGEGLVKTLDARTEKWSI
;
A
#
# COMPACT_ATOMS: atom_id res chain seq x y z
N MET A 1 -41.76 -25.00 17.47
CA MET A 1 -40.31 -24.84 17.24
C MET A 1 -39.94 -25.57 15.96
N LEU A 2 -39.74 -24.87 14.84
CA LEU A 2 -39.21 -25.45 13.61
C LEU A 2 -37.99 -24.63 13.21
N LYS A 3 -36.80 -25.18 13.49
CA LYS A 3 -35.53 -24.70 12.93
C LYS A 3 -35.41 -25.29 11.52
N SER A 4 -35.40 -24.44 10.49
CA SER A 4 -34.75 -24.78 9.23
C SER A 4 -33.97 -23.57 8.75
N SER A 5 -32.73 -23.43 9.24
CA SER A 5 -31.75 -22.56 8.58
C SER A 5 -31.23 -23.31 7.37
N SER A 6 -31.95 -23.23 6.25
CA SER A 6 -31.42 -23.63 4.95
C SER A 6 -30.25 -22.69 4.64
N SER A 7 -29.04 -23.24 4.57
CA SER A 7 -27.90 -22.52 4.02
C SER A 7 -28.14 -22.42 2.51
N ALA A 8 -28.81 -21.35 2.11
CA ALA A 8 -28.93 -20.99 0.70
C ALA A 8 -27.51 -20.74 0.19
N LYS A 9 -27.02 -21.61 -0.70
CA LYS A 9 -25.78 -21.36 -1.44
C LYS A 9 -25.98 -20.07 -2.22
N THR A 10 -25.32 -19.00 -1.78
CA THR A 10 -25.24 -17.76 -2.54
C THR A 10 -24.43 -18.05 -3.79
N ILE A 11 -25.10 -18.04 -4.95
CA ILE A 11 -24.44 -18.19 -6.24
C ILE A 11 -23.81 -16.83 -6.58
N SER A 12 -22.50 -16.71 -6.44
CA SER A 12 -21.75 -15.53 -6.89
C SER A 12 -21.34 -15.73 -8.36
N PHE A 13 -21.81 -14.85 -9.24
CA PHE A 13 -21.34 -14.82 -10.62
C PHE A 13 -20.03 -14.02 -10.72
N PRO A 14 -19.03 -14.47 -11.50
CA PRO A 14 -17.86 -13.66 -11.77
C PRO A 14 -18.26 -12.39 -12.51
N VAL A 15 -17.75 -11.25 -12.06
CA VAL A 15 -17.93 -9.97 -12.75
C VAL A 15 -17.01 -9.98 -13.97
N VAL A 16 -17.57 -9.67 -15.14
CA VAL A 16 -16.82 -9.61 -16.40
C VAL A 16 -15.76 -8.51 -16.29
N ASP A 17 -14.54 -8.80 -16.76
CA ASP A 17 -13.38 -7.90 -16.77
C ASP A 17 -12.93 -7.37 -15.39
N TYR A 18 -13.39 -7.98 -14.29
CA TYR A 18 -12.89 -7.63 -12.96
C TYR A 18 -11.49 -8.22 -12.74
N ASP A 19 -10.49 -7.34 -12.75
CA ASP A 19 -9.11 -7.67 -12.39
C ASP A 19 -8.76 -7.04 -11.03
N PRO A 20 -8.89 -7.78 -9.92
CA PRO A 20 -8.63 -7.24 -8.59
C PRO A 20 -7.17 -6.81 -8.39
N VAL A 21 -6.23 -7.38 -9.14
CA VAL A 21 -4.81 -7.03 -9.04
C VAL A 21 -4.55 -5.68 -9.69
N GLN A 22 -5.20 -5.38 -10.83
CA GLN A 22 -5.11 -4.05 -11.43
C GLN A 22 -5.75 -2.99 -10.52
N CYS A 23 -6.93 -3.24 -9.97
CA CYS A 23 -7.58 -2.31 -9.03
C CYS A 23 -6.66 -1.99 -7.84
N TYR A 24 -6.08 -3.03 -7.23
CA TYR A 24 -5.14 -2.86 -6.12
C TYR A 24 -3.89 -2.05 -6.53
N LEU A 25 -3.30 -2.36 -7.69
CA LEU A 25 -2.12 -1.64 -8.19
C LEU A 25 -2.41 -0.17 -8.50
N GLU A 26 -3.61 0.14 -9.00
CA GLU A 26 -4.07 1.51 -9.24
C GLU A 26 -4.23 2.29 -7.92
N GLU A 27 -4.88 1.70 -6.92
CA GLU A 27 -5.01 2.32 -5.59
C GLU A 27 -3.65 2.59 -4.93
N LEU A 28 -2.70 1.65 -5.03
CA LEU A 28 -1.34 1.85 -4.54
C LEU A 28 -0.66 3.04 -5.21
N ARG A 29 -0.79 3.17 -6.54
CA ARG A 29 -0.19 4.27 -7.31
C ARG A 29 -0.85 5.60 -6.97
N GLU A 30 -2.17 5.64 -6.85
CA GLU A 30 -2.89 6.86 -6.50
C GLU A 30 -2.49 7.37 -5.11
N ALA A 31 -2.40 6.46 -4.13
CA ALA A 31 -2.12 6.83 -2.74
C ALA A 31 -0.63 7.09 -2.45
N PHE A 32 0.29 6.37 -3.12
CA PHE A 32 1.70 6.33 -2.71
C PHE A 32 2.72 6.62 -3.81
N SER A 33 2.30 7.10 -4.99
CA SER A 33 3.23 7.47 -6.06
C SER A 33 4.22 8.55 -5.66
N ASP A 34 3.92 9.41 -4.68
CA ASP A 34 4.88 10.38 -4.15
C ASP A 34 6.05 9.74 -3.39
N PHE A 35 5.85 8.53 -2.87
CA PHE A 35 6.84 7.80 -2.06
C PHE A 35 7.61 6.75 -2.86
N ALA A 36 6.92 6.02 -3.75
CA ALA A 36 7.48 4.85 -4.41
C ALA A 36 7.00 4.70 -5.86
N LEU A 37 7.71 3.86 -6.60
CA LEU A 37 7.36 3.35 -7.92
C LEU A 37 6.87 1.90 -7.79
N PHE A 38 5.86 1.54 -8.58
CA PHE A 38 5.21 0.23 -8.52
C PHE A 38 5.29 -0.49 -9.87
N PHE A 39 5.88 -1.68 -9.86
CA PHE A 39 6.13 -2.52 -11.03
C PHE A 39 5.39 -3.84 -10.90
N TYR A 40 4.70 -4.25 -11.97
CA TYR A 40 3.94 -5.49 -12.01
C TYR A 40 3.90 -6.01 -13.44
N ASP A 41 4.13 -7.32 -13.61
CA ASP A 41 3.98 -7.99 -14.90
C ASP A 41 2.59 -8.63 -15.00
N LYS A 42 1.69 -7.98 -15.73
CA LYS A 42 0.31 -8.45 -15.91
C LYS A 42 0.18 -9.76 -16.70
N TYR A 43 1.21 -10.20 -17.40
CA TYR A 43 1.13 -11.39 -18.26
C TYR A 43 1.63 -12.68 -17.59
N GLY A 44 2.21 -12.60 -16.39
CA GLY A 44 2.71 -13.79 -15.71
C GLY A 44 3.38 -13.57 -14.35
N GLY A 45 3.44 -12.34 -13.86
CA GLY A 45 3.94 -12.06 -12.51
C GLY A 45 2.84 -12.17 -11.47
N ASP A 46 3.20 -12.63 -10.28
CA ASP A 46 2.36 -12.64 -9.08
C ASP A 46 2.91 -11.71 -7.97
N VAL A 47 3.94 -10.93 -8.29
CA VAL A 47 4.64 -10.01 -7.38
C VAL A 47 4.54 -8.59 -7.88
N ILE A 48 4.18 -7.66 -6.98
CA ILE A 48 4.33 -6.22 -7.19
C ILE A 48 5.68 -5.79 -6.59
N GLY A 49 6.59 -5.33 -7.43
CA GLY A 49 7.84 -4.72 -7.02
C GLY A 49 7.62 -3.26 -6.62
N VAL A 50 8.11 -2.86 -5.45
CA VAL A 50 8.03 -1.49 -4.95
C VAL A 50 9.43 -0.91 -4.80
N LEU A 51 9.67 0.25 -5.41
CA LEU A 51 10.94 0.97 -5.32
C LEU A 51 10.72 2.35 -4.71
N TRP A 52 11.30 2.59 -3.54
CA TRP A 52 11.29 3.89 -2.88
C TRP A 52 12.01 4.97 -3.69
N LYS A 53 11.38 6.14 -3.80
CA LYS A 53 12.00 7.32 -4.40
C LYS A 53 12.95 7.96 -3.37
N PRO A 54 14.23 8.18 -3.68
CA PRO A 54 15.16 8.82 -2.73
C PRO A 54 14.66 10.19 -2.24
N SER A 55 14.07 10.99 -3.13
CA SER A 55 13.51 12.30 -2.81
C SER A 55 12.36 12.27 -1.80
N ALA A 56 11.67 11.14 -1.64
CA ALA A 56 10.59 11.02 -0.67
C ALA A 56 11.10 11.07 0.77
N PHE A 57 12.33 10.60 0.99
CA PHE A 57 13.00 10.49 2.29
C PHE A 57 13.75 11.77 2.69
N GLU A 58 13.88 12.74 1.78
CA GLU A 58 14.38 14.06 2.14
C GLU A 58 13.41 14.74 3.12
N PRO A 59 13.89 15.25 4.27
CA PRO A 59 13.04 15.97 5.21
C PRO A 59 12.34 17.16 4.56
N GLN A 60 11.01 17.18 4.60
CA GLN A 60 10.21 18.26 4.03
C GLN A 60 9.64 19.16 5.12
N PRO A 61 9.42 20.47 4.88
CA PRO A 61 8.73 21.33 5.83
C PRO A 61 7.32 20.82 6.15
N PHE A 62 6.90 20.90 7.41
CA PHE A 62 5.56 20.55 7.81
C PHE A 62 4.52 21.43 7.10
N LYS A 63 3.64 20.80 6.31
CA LYS A 63 2.49 21.43 5.66
C LYS A 63 1.29 20.50 5.77
N VAL A 64 0.10 21.05 6.04
CA VAL A 64 -1.14 20.27 6.19
C VAL A 64 -1.45 19.43 4.95
N SER A 65 -1.11 19.94 3.76
CA SER A 65 -1.30 19.22 2.49
C SER A 65 -0.35 18.05 2.28
N ASN A 66 0.76 17.97 3.03
CA ASN A 66 1.84 16.98 2.84
C ASN A 66 2.07 16.16 4.11
N ILE A 67 1.00 15.76 4.80
CA ILE A 67 1.09 14.96 6.03
C ILE A 67 0.78 13.47 5.82
N LYS A 68 0.07 13.13 4.73
CA LYS A 68 -0.31 11.74 4.42
C LYS A 68 0.94 10.88 4.29
N GLY A 69 0.93 9.68 4.88
CA GLY A 69 2.05 8.74 4.84
C GLY A 69 3.36 9.24 5.50
N ARG A 70 3.32 10.36 6.23
CA ARG A 70 4.50 10.96 6.85
C ARG A 70 4.35 11.09 8.36
N MET A 71 5.47 11.14 9.05
CA MET A 71 5.59 11.41 10.47
C MET A 71 6.51 12.62 10.72
N VAL A 72 6.32 13.30 11.84
CA VAL A 72 7.17 14.43 12.24
C VAL A 72 8.55 13.90 12.67
N SER A 73 9.60 14.44 12.05
CA SER A 73 10.98 14.18 12.46
C SER A 73 11.32 14.97 13.72
N LYS A 74 11.98 14.31 14.68
CA LYS A 74 12.41 14.92 15.95
C LYS A 74 13.81 15.53 15.89
N VAL A 75 14.47 15.46 14.72
CA VAL A 75 15.91 15.76 14.57
C VAL A 75 16.17 17.24 14.28
N SER A 76 15.23 17.96 13.66
CA SER A 76 15.41 19.35 13.25
C SER A 76 14.81 20.35 14.26
N SER A 77 15.42 21.54 14.35
CA SER A 77 14.90 22.66 15.16
C SER A 77 13.56 23.22 14.66
N GLN A 78 13.24 22.96 13.39
CA GLN A 78 11.95 23.28 12.76
C GLN A 78 11.17 21.99 12.50
N PRO A 79 9.83 22.00 12.54
CA PRO A 79 9.02 20.81 12.30
C PRO A 79 9.18 20.36 10.84
N THR A 80 9.87 19.24 10.62
CA THR A 80 9.98 18.57 9.33
C THR A 80 9.25 17.24 9.36
N VAL A 81 8.90 16.73 8.18
CA VAL A 81 8.19 15.46 8.01
C VAL A 81 8.97 14.52 7.11
N VAL A 82 8.97 13.24 7.48
CA VAL A 82 9.62 12.13 6.76
C VAL A 82 8.62 11.00 6.55
N PRO A 83 8.77 10.13 5.54
CA PRO A 83 7.87 9.01 5.33
C PRO A 83 7.84 8.08 6.55
N ASN A 84 6.64 7.67 6.95
CA ASN A 84 6.46 6.61 7.95
C ASN A 84 6.39 5.27 7.21
N VAL A 85 7.56 4.67 6.96
CA VAL A 85 7.66 3.44 6.15
C VAL A 85 6.83 2.32 6.73
N GLU A 86 6.87 2.11 8.05
CA GLU A 86 6.12 1.03 8.71
C GLU A 86 4.62 1.18 8.49
N ALA A 87 4.08 2.39 8.62
CA ALA A 87 2.67 2.66 8.36
C ALA A 87 2.30 2.45 6.89
N ILE A 88 3.15 2.90 5.95
CA ILE A 88 2.90 2.70 4.51
C ILE A 88 2.90 1.20 4.17
N LEU A 89 3.83 0.41 4.73
CA LEU A 89 3.87 -1.03 4.50
C LEU A 89 2.64 -1.74 5.09
N GLU A 90 2.10 -1.25 6.20
CA GLU A 90 0.85 -1.76 6.76
C GLU A 90 -0.35 -1.40 5.88
N ASP A 91 -0.42 -0.17 5.37
CA ASP A 91 -1.45 0.26 4.42
C ASP A 91 -1.44 -0.63 3.16
N PHE A 92 -0.27 -1.04 2.66
CA PHE A 92 -0.17 -1.98 1.54
C PHE A 92 -0.85 -3.33 1.84
N LYS A 93 -0.72 -3.84 3.07
CA LYS A 93 -1.39 -5.10 3.48
C LYS A 93 -2.89 -4.91 3.62
N ILE A 94 -3.32 -3.80 4.20
CA ILE A 94 -4.74 -3.48 4.42
C ILE A 94 -5.46 -3.32 3.08
N LEU A 95 -4.91 -2.51 2.16
CA LEU A 95 -5.47 -2.35 0.82
C LEU A 95 -5.43 -3.66 0.01
N GLY A 96 -4.41 -4.46 0.25
CA GLY A 96 -4.21 -5.76 -0.40
C GLY A 96 -4.90 -6.92 0.29
N GLU A 97 -5.82 -6.69 1.23
CA GLU A 97 -6.45 -7.76 2.02
C GLU A 97 -7.11 -8.80 1.10
N GLY A 98 -6.78 -10.08 1.31
CA GLY A 98 -7.26 -11.18 0.46
C GLY A 98 -6.48 -11.39 -0.84
N LEU A 99 -5.61 -10.45 -1.24
CA LEU A 99 -4.73 -10.56 -2.42
C LEU A 99 -3.26 -10.77 -2.02
N VAL A 100 -2.76 -9.96 -1.08
CA VAL A 100 -1.37 -9.96 -0.63
C VAL A 100 -1.15 -11.07 0.39
N LYS A 101 -0.27 -12.01 0.05
CA LYS A 101 0.09 -13.12 0.95
C LYS A 101 1.28 -12.79 1.85
N THR A 102 2.30 -12.14 1.28
CA THR A 102 3.54 -11.79 1.96
C THR A 102 4.00 -10.41 1.51
N LEU A 103 4.66 -9.70 2.43
CA LEU A 103 5.30 -8.43 2.15
C LEU A 103 6.72 -8.49 2.69
N ASP A 104 7.69 -8.43 1.77
CA ASP A 104 9.11 -8.54 2.09
C ASP A 104 9.80 -7.18 1.91
N ALA A 105 10.05 -6.49 3.02
CA ALA A 105 10.80 -5.24 3.02
C ALA A 105 12.31 -5.51 3.06
N ARG A 106 12.99 -5.39 1.92
CA ARG A 106 14.46 -5.49 1.85
C ARG A 106 15.12 -4.13 2.09
N THR A 107 15.16 -3.69 3.35
CA THR A 107 15.74 -2.39 3.76
C THR A 107 17.20 -2.48 4.19
N GLU A 108 17.89 -3.59 3.93
CA GLU A 108 19.18 -4.01 4.53
C GLU A 108 20.38 -3.05 4.35
N LYS A 109 20.24 -1.92 3.65
CA LYS A 109 21.32 -0.92 3.45
C LYS A 109 20.83 0.52 3.43
N TRP A 110 19.92 0.91 4.34
CA TRP A 110 19.46 2.29 4.43
C TRP A 110 19.89 2.90 5.76
N SER A 111 21.03 3.61 5.75
CA SER A 111 21.37 4.58 6.79
C SER A 111 20.57 5.85 6.53
N ILE A 112 19.65 6.16 7.45
CA ILE A 112 19.00 7.48 7.56
C ILE A 112 20.05 8.50 8.01
#